data_AF-A0A6M1E3H2-F1
#
_entry.id   AF-A0A6M1E3H2-F1
#
_cell.length_a   1.000
_cell.length_b   1.000
_cell.length_c   1.000
_cell.angle_alpha   90.00
_cell.angle_beta   90.00
_cell.angle_gamma   90.00
#
_symmetry.space_group_name_H-M   'P 1'
#
loop_
_entity.id
_entity.type
_entity.pdbx_description
1 polymer ?
#
loop_
_entity_poly.entity_id
_entity_poly.type
_entity_poly.pdbx_seq_one_letter_code
_entity_poly.pdbx_strand_id
1 'polypeptide(L)'
;MKTIKMKKTVLTVVVAVLCSIGLAVQAQEKTFADRWAAKMTKQYTEELGLTEEQAVKAHEIILTTAKKSEEIKKEGPADDAQKKALWRVGQDRIKQLNEILTPEQQQKFKELRSKKK
;
A
#
# COMPACT_ATOMS: atom_id res chain seq x y z
N MET A 1 -44.29 51.11 6.07
CA MET A 1 -43.25 50.30 5.41
C MET A 1 -43.65 48.82 5.46
N LYS A 2 -43.21 48.06 4.46
CA LYS A 2 -43.67 46.74 3.98
C LYS A 2 -43.89 45.65 5.05
N THR A 3 -44.99 44.90 4.92
CA THR A 3 -45.29 43.60 5.54
C THR A 3 -44.39 42.48 4.98
N ILE A 4 -43.92 41.55 5.83
CA ILE A 4 -43.39 40.25 5.39
C ILE A 4 -44.14 39.12 6.11
N LYS A 5 -44.60 38.15 5.33
CA LYS A 5 -45.57 37.08 5.65
C LYS A 5 -44.83 35.79 6.07
N MET A 6 -45.30 35.09 7.10
CA MET A 6 -44.98 33.67 7.36
C MET A 6 -45.52 32.78 6.24
N LYS A 7 -44.71 31.87 5.67
CA LYS A 7 -45.18 30.72 4.88
C LYS A 7 -44.19 29.54 4.91
N LYS A 8 -44.75 28.36 5.23
CA LYS A 8 -44.39 27.01 4.76
C LYS A 8 -43.24 26.28 5.48
N THR A 9 -43.56 25.42 6.45
CA THR A 9 -43.78 23.96 6.32
C THR A 9 -42.50 23.13 6.15
N VAL A 10 -42.39 22.10 7.01
CA VAL A 10 -42.13 20.69 6.67
C VAL A 10 -40.73 20.12 6.96
N LEU A 11 -40.79 19.10 7.85
CA LEU A 11 -40.07 17.82 7.86
C LEU A 11 -38.66 17.70 8.46
N THR A 12 -38.67 17.20 9.70
CA THR A 12 -37.93 16.01 10.12
C THR A 12 -37.93 14.92 9.03
N VAL A 13 -36.77 14.56 8.46
CA VAL A 13 -36.58 13.26 7.79
C VAL A 13 -35.20 12.71 8.14
N VAL A 14 -35.22 11.69 9.00
CA VAL A 14 -34.21 10.64 9.08
C VAL A 14 -34.04 10.04 7.69
N VAL A 15 -32.89 10.23 7.05
CA VAL A 15 -32.52 9.45 5.86
C VAL A 15 -31.33 8.58 6.19
N ALA A 16 -31.65 7.34 6.55
CA ALA A 16 -30.81 6.21 6.28
C ALA A 16 -30.56 6.16 4.75
N VAL A 17 -29.31 6.28 4.32
CA VAL A 17 -28.89 5.79 3.00
C VAL A 17 -27.90 4.65 3.24
N LEU A 18 -28.48 3.47 3.43
CA LEU A 18 -27.87 2.21 3.02
C LEU A 18 -27.91 2.14 1.49
N CYS A 19 -26.84 1.57 0.93
CA CYS A 19 -26.73 1.05 -0.44
C CYS A 19 -26.68 2.07 -1.59
N SER A 20 -25.45 2.47 -1.91
CA SER A 20 -24.98 2.27 -3.28
C SER A 20 -23.50 1.93 -3.27
N ILE A 21 -23.24 0.68 -3.65
CA ILE A 21 -21.95 0.16 -4.12
C ILE A 21 -21.59 1.02 -5.33
N GLY A 22 -20.97 2.17 -5.08
CA GLY A 22 -20.08 2.76 -6.04
C GLY A 22 -18.82 1.93 -5.95
N LEU A 23 -18.46 1.23 -7.03
CA LEU A 23 -17.05 1.03 -7.34
C LEU A 23 -16.45 2.44 -7.52
N ALA A 24 -16.25 3.14 -6.41
CA ALA A 24 -15.20 4.11 -6.32
C ALA A 24 -13.92 3.25 -6.37
N VAL A 25 -13.58 2.79 -7.58
CA VAL A 25 -12.20 2.84 -8.04
C VAL A 25 -11.86 4.31 -7.94
N GLN A 26 -11.52 4.73 -6.72
CA GLN A 26 -10.96 6.02 -6.48
C GLN A 26 -9.70 5.97 -7.34
N ALA A 27 -9.66 6.77 -8.40
CA ALA A 27 -8.44 7.30 -8.92
C ALA A 27 -7.82 8.18 -7.81
N GLN A 28 -7.48 7.58 -6.66
CA GLN A 28 -6.51 8.12 -5.75
C GLN A 28 -5.25 8.28 -6.60
N GLU A 29 -4.68 9.48 -6.61
CA GLU A 29 -3.31 9.63 -7.09
C GLU A 29 -2.48 8.55 -6.41
N LYS A 30 -1.91 7.64 -7.19
CA LYS A 30 -1.11 6.53 -6.65
C LYS A 30 0.01 7.13 -5.82
N THR A 31 0.03 6.85 -4.52
CA THR A 31 1.06 7.36 -3.61
C THR A 31 2.44 6.86 -4.04
N PHE A 32 3.52 7.40 -3.48
CA PHE A 32 4.85 6.84 -3.72
C PHE A 32 4.88 5.35 -3.33
N ALA A 33 4.28 5.00 -2.19
CA ALA A 33 4.17 3.62 -1.73
C ALA A 33 3.45 2.72 -2.75
N ASP A 34 2.33 3.17 -3.32
CA ASP A 34 1.59 2.40 -4.33
C ASP A 34 2.40 2.20 -5.62
N ARG A 35 3.05 3.26 -6.11
CA ARG A 35 3.88 3.18 -7.31
C ARG A 35 5.08 2.25 -7.11
N TRP A 36 5.72 2.34 -5.95
CA TRP A 36 6.85 1.47 -5.61
C TRP A 36 6.41 0.01 -5.45
N ALA A 37 5.29 -0.24 -4.77
CA ALA A 37 4.72 -1.58 -4.64
C ALA A 37 4.44 -2.20 -6.00
N ALA A 38 3.71 -1.49 -6.87
CA ALA A 38 3.40 -1.96 -8.21
C ALA A 38 4.67 -2.26 -9.04
N LYS A 39 5.67 -1.37 -8.98
CA LYS A 39 6.93 -1.55 -9.71
C LYS A 39 7.69 -2.79 -9.23
N MET A 40 7.81 -2.97 -7.92
CA MET A 40 8.54 -4.10 -7.34
C MET A 40 7.80 -5.42 -7.55
N THR A 41 6.47 -5.44 -7.40
CA THR A 41 5.66 -6.62 -7.72
C THR A 41 5.83 -7.01 -9.16
N LYS A 42 5.72 -6.06 -10.11
CA LYS A 42 5.94 -6.34 -11.53
C LYS A 42 7.33 -6.97 -11.77
N GLN A 43 8.37 -6.39 -11.20
CA GLN A 43 9.72 -6.94 -11.32
C GLN A 43 9.81 -8.36 -10.73
N TYR A 44 9.24 -8.61 -9.56
CA TYR A 44 9.31 -9.94 -8.95
C TYR A 44 8.49 -10.96 -9.72
N THR A 45 7.33 -10.59 -10.27
CA THR A 45 6.57 -11.44 -11.18
C THR A 45 7.39 -11.84 -12.39
N GLU A 46 8.07 -10.89 -13.04
CA GLU A 46 8.89 -11.15 -14.23
C GLU A 46 10.14 -11.99 -13.92
N GLU A 47 10.89 -11.64 -12.86
CA GLU A 47 12.19 -12.26 -12.55
C GLU A 47 12.06 -13.61 -11.81
N LEU A 48 11.03 -13.75 -10.97
CA LEU A 48 10.81 -14.95 -10.15
C LEU A 48 9.74 -15.88 -10.74
N GLY A 49 8.93 -15.40 -11.68
CA GLY A 49 7.79 -16.15 -12.21
C GLY A 49 6.73 -16.38 -11.15
N LEU A 50 6.29 -15.30 -10.48
CA LEU A 50 5.25 -15.40 -9.45
C LEU A 50 3.92 -15.80 -10.07
N THR A 51 3.19 -16.68 -9.38
CA THR A 51 1.76 -16.90 -9.69
C THR A 51 0.95 -15.65 -9.36
N GLU A 52 -0.28 -15.56 -9.85
CA GLU A 52 -1.18 -14.43 -9.54
C GLU A 52 -1.41 -14.29 -8.03
N GLU A 53 -1.65 -15.39 -7.33
CA GLU A 53 -1.82 -15.39 -5.87
C GLU A 53 -0.55 -14.92 -5.13
N GLN A 54 0.63 -15.36 -5.58
CA GLN A 54 1.90 -14.91 -5.01
C GLN A 54 2.12 -13.42 -5.29
N ALA A 55 1.76 -12.93 -6.49
CA ALA A 55 1.91 -11.53 -6.86
C ALA A 55 1.02 -10.61 -6.01
N VAL A 56 -0.21 -11.02 -5.70
CA VAL A 56 -1.12 -10.29 -4.80
C VAL A 56 -0.50 -10.19 -3.39
N LYS A 57 -0.05 -11.32 -2.82
CA LYS A 57 0.58 -11.33 -1.49
C LYS A 57 1.88 -10.51 -1.47
N ALA A 58 2.71 -10.66 -2.50
CA ALA A 58 3.94 -9.89 -2.64
C ALA A 58 3.65 -8.38 -2.70
N HIS A 59 2.63 -7.97 -3.46
CA HIS A 59 2.22 -6.57 -3.53
C HIS A 59 1.83 -6.00 -2.17
N GLU A 60 1.03 -6.73 -1.39
CA GLU A 60 0.63 -6.31 -0.05
C GLU A 60 1.83 -6.16 0.91
N ILE A 61 2.74 -7.15 0.91
CA ILE A 61 3.98 -7.13 1.69
C ILE A 61 4.82 -5.90 1.32
N ILE A 62 5.01 -5.66 0.02
CA ILE A 62 5.81 -4.55 -0.47
C ILE A 62 5.14 -3.21 -0.14
N LEU A 63 3.83 -3.08 -0.35
CA LEU A 63 3.08 -1.86 -0.04
C LEU A 63 3.19 -1.50 1.45
N THR A 64 3.02 -2.49 2.32
CA THR A 64 3.18 -2.31 3.78
C THR A 64 4.61 -1.89 4.13
N THR A 65 5.61 -2.48 3.48
CA THR A 65 7.02 -2.10 3.66
C THR A 65 7.27 -0.65 3.27
N ALA A 66 6.71 -0.20 2.14
CA ALA A 66 6.85 1.18 1.70
C ALA A 66 6.22 2.16 2.68
N LYS A 67 4.98 1.92 3.11
CA LYS A 67 4.28 2.77 4.08
C LYS A 67 5.07 2.90 5.38
N LYS A 68 5.52 1.78 5.96
CA LYS A 68 6.38 1.79 7.16
C LYS A 68 7.69 2.56 6.94
N SER A 69 8.30 2.41 5.78
CA SER A 69 9.53 3.13 5.45
C SER A 69 9.30 4.65 5.31
N GLU A 70 8.14 5.06 4.80
CA GLU A 70 7.75 6.48 4.74
C GLU A 70 7.48 7.05 6.13
N GLU A 71 6.80 6.29 7.00
CA GLU A 71 6.55 6.67 8.40
C GLU A 71 7.88 6.90 9.15
N ILE A 72 8.80 5.93 9.08
CA ILE A 72 10.14 6.04 9.70
C ILE A 72 10.91 7.27 9.18
N LYS A 73 10.77 7.59 7.88
CA LYS A 73 11.43 8.76 7.29
C LYS A 73 10.82 10.10 7.72
N LYS A 74 9.55 10.10 8.14
CA LYS A 74 8.86 11.30 8.65
C LYS A 74 9.22 11.59 10.12
N GLU A 75 9.69 10.60 10.86
CA GLU A 75 9.98 10.71 12.30
C GLU A 75 11.23 11.55 12.64
N GLY A 76 12.10 11.87 11.67
CA GLY A 76 13.29 12.68 11.96
C GLY A 76 14.38 12.64 10.90
N PRO A 77 15.57 13.24 11.17
CA PRO A 77 16.70 13.23 10.26
C PRO A 77 17.26 11.83 10.03
N ALA A 78 18.03 11.66 8.95
CA ALA A 78 18.62 10.38 8.54
C ALA A 78 19.82 9.95 9.41
N ASP A 79 19.58 9.79 10.70
CA ASP A 79 20.54 9.30 11.68
C ASP A 79 20.68 7.77 11.64
N ASP A 80 21.57 7.24 12.48
CA ASP A 80 21.85 5.80 12.51
C ASP A 80 20.68 4.98 13.06
N ALA A 81 19.83 5.56 13.91
CA ALA A 81 18.63 4.91 14.40
C ALA A 81 17.61 4.72 13.28
N GLN A 82 17.36 5.76 12.47
CA GLN A 82 16.49 5.70 11.31
C GLN A 82 17.01 4.70 10.27
N LYS A 83 18.32 4.72 9.97
CA LYS A 83 18.93 3.74 9.05
C LYS A 83 18.73 2.31 9.55
N LYS A 84 18.93 2.06 10.84
CA LYS A 84 18.73 0.74 11.46
C LYS A 84 17.27 0.30 11.40
N ALA A 85 16.32 1.21 11.63
CA ALA A 85 14.90 0.94 11.51
C ALA A 85 14.51 0.57 10.06
N LEU A 86 14.95 1.36 9.07
CA LEU A 86 14.75 1.07 7.65
C LEU A 86 15.37 -0.27 7.24
N TRP A 87 16.56 -0.59 7.74
CA TRP A 87 17.21 -1.87 7.49
C TRP A 87 16.39 -3.04 8.03
N ARG A 88 15.84 -2.93 9.25
CA ARG A 88 14.97 -3.95 9.86
C ARG A 88 13.71 -4.17 9.04
N VAL A 89 13.02 -3.09 8.65
CA VAL A 89 11.85 -3.16 7.76
C VAL A 89 12.20 -3.86 6.43
N GLY A 90 13.39 -3.60 5.89
CA GLY A 90 13.92 -4.31 4.73
C GLY A 90 14.10 -5.82 4.96
N GLN A 91 14.65 -6.24 6.11
CA GLN A 91 14.82 -7.65 6.50
C GLN A 91 13.48 -8.35 6.70
N ASP A 92 12.52 -7.68 7.34
CA ASP A 92 11.19 -8.24 7.58
C ASP A 92 10.48 -8.52 6.25
N ARG A 93 10.54 -7.58 5.30
CA ARG A 93 10.03 -7.78 3.93
C ARG A 93 10.63 -9.03 3.28
N ILE A 94 11.94 -9.22 3.41
CA ILE A 94 12.64 -10.38 2.83
C ILE A 94 12.11 -11.67 3.42
N LYS A 95 11.95 -11.72 4.75
CA LYS A 95 11.42 -12.89 5.45
C LYS A 95 10.02 -13.22 4.96
N GLN A 96 9.12 -12.22 4.94
CA GLN A 96 7.75 -12.38 4.48
C GLN A 96 7.65 -12.81 3.02
N LEU A 97 8.52 -12.29 2.14
CA LEU A 97 8.57 -12.74 0.75
C LEU A 97 9.00 -14.20 0.66
N ASN A 98 10.04 -14.63 1.39
CA ASN A 98 10.46 -16.04 1.35
C ASN A 98 9.36 -17.01 1.78
N GLU A 99 8.47 -16.62 2.71
CA GLU A 99 7.34 -17.45 3.15
C GLU A 99 6.31 -17.73 2.04
N ILE A 100 6.24 -16.89 1.01
CA ILE A 100 5.30 -17.07 -0.12
C ILE A 100 5.95 -17.61 -1.39
N LEU A 101 7.28 -17.72 -1.43
CA LEU A 101 8.05 -18.19 -2.59
C LEU A 101 8.35 -19.69 -2.49
N THR A 102 8.39 -20.38 -3.64
CA THR A 102 8.92 -21.75 -3.71
C THR A 102 10.43 -21.76 -3.49
N PRO A 103 11.04 -22.91 -3.15
CA PRO A 103 12.50 -23.00 -2.98
C PRO A 103 13.30 -22.48 -4.20
N GLU A 104 12.85 -22.76 -5.42
CA GLU A 104 13.49 -22.30 -6.66
C GLU A 104 13.38 -20.77 -6.79
N GLN A 105 12.21 -20.21 -6.47
CA GLN A 105 11.99 -18.77 -6.47
C GLN A 105 12.79 -18.06 -5.39
N GLN A 106 12.96 -18.65 -4.20
CA GLN A 106 13.80 -18.12 -3.13
C GLN A 106 15.26 -18.01 -3.55
N GLN A 107 15.79 -19.01 -4.26
CA GLN A 107 17.16 -18.99 -4.78
C GLN A 107 17.33 -17.85 -5.80
N LYS A 108 16.42 -17.73 -6.77
CA LYS A 108 16.41 -16.60 -7.72
C LYS A 108 16.30 -15.25 -7.02
N PHE A 109 15.46 -15.16 -5.98
CA PHE A 109 15.28 -13.94 -5.21
C PHE A 109 16.57 -13.53 -4.47
N LYS A 110 17.30 -14.50 -3.90
CA LYS A 110 18.61 -14.27 -3.28
C LYS A 110 19.62 -13.73 -4.30
N GLU A 111 19.69 -14.32 -5.49
CA GLU A 111 20.58 -13.87 -6.57
C GLU A 111 20.21 -12.46 -7.07
N LEU A 112 18.93 -12.20 -7.31
CA LEU A 112 18.41 -10.90 -7.72
C LEU A 112 18.79 -9.80 -6.72
N ARG A 113 18.79 -10.11 -5.43
CA ARG A 113 19.18 -9.18 -4.37
C ARG A 113 20.69 -8.96 -4.28
N SER A 114 21.49 -9.98 -4.49
CA SER A 114 22.96 -9.87 -4.47
C SER A 114 23.48 -9.02 -5.63
N LYS A 115 22.85 -9.08 -6.81
CA LYS A 115 23.20 -8.24 -7.98
C LYS A 115 22.92 -6.74 -7.77
N LYS A 116 22.09 -6.39 -6.78
CA LYS A 116 21.68 -5.00 -6.49
C LYS A 116 22.39 -4.40 -5.26
N LYS A 117 23.24 -5.17 -4.58
CA LYS A 117 24.13 -4.68 -3.52
C LYS A 117 25.42 -4.14 -4.13
#